data_AF-A0A0F6NCS0-F1
#
_entry.id   AF-A0A0F6NCS0-F1
#
_cell.length_a   1.000
_cell.length_b   1.000
_cell.length_c   1.000
_cell.angle_alpha   90.00
_cell.angle_beta   90.00
_cell.angle_gamma   90.00
#
_symmetry.space_group_name_H-M   'P 1'
#
loop_
_entity.id
_entity.type
_entity.pdbx_description
1 polymer ?
#
loop_
_entity_poly.entity_id
_entity_poly.type
_entity_poly.pdbx_seq_one_letter_code
_entity_poly.pdbx_strand_id
1 'polypeptide(L)'
;VLNFAFQAFQIGSNIWLTQWSNDKEVETNTAKRDMYLGVYGAFGFAQVGLNFFSSLMISLGGLQCSRILHNELLHSNLRWPMELFDITPLGRVVNRFSKDIDTIDNTLPFNIRVVLSQAFMVLATIVVISISTPIFLAVIVPIGFIYYFAQRFYVATSRQLMRLESVS
;
A
#
# COMPACT_ATOMS: atom_id res chain seq x y z
N VAL A 1 2.68 1.55 10.63
CA VAL A 1 3.48 0.66 11.52
C VAL A 1 3.32 -0.81 11.15
N LEU A 2 2.10 -1.37 11.12
CA LEU A 2 1.90 -2.81 10.80
C LEU A 2 2.43 -3.23 9.42
N ASN A 3 2.19 -2.44 8.36
CA ASN A 3 2.76 -2.73 7.03
C ASN A 3 4.30 -2.71 7.02
N PHE A 4 4.91 -1.83 7.80
CA PHE A 4 6.37 -1.78 7.94
C PHE A 4 6.89 -3.02 8.67
N ALA A 5 6.21 -3.45 9.74
CA ALA A 5 6.55 -4.69 10.43
C ALA A 5 6.43 -5.90 9.49
N PHE A 6 5.33 -6.04 8.75
CA PHE A 6 5.17 -7.10 7.75
C PHE A 6 6.35 -7.15 6.76
N GLN A 7 6.75 -6.01 6.22
CA GLN A 7 7.89 -5.90 5.30
C GLN A 7 9.21 -6.29 5.97
N ALA A 8 9.45 -5.85 7.21
CA ALA A 8 10.66 -6.20 7.95
C ALA A 8 10.75 -7.71 8.23
N PHE A 9 9.64 -8.35 8.60
CA PHE A 9 9.56 -9.80 8.78
C PHE A 9 9.77 -10.55 7.45
N GLN A 10 9.24 -10.03 6.34
CA GLN A 10 9.46 -10.60 5.00
C GLN A 10 10.95 -10.55 4.61
N ILE A 11 11.63 -9.41 4.83
CA ILE A 11 13.07 -9.28 4.57
C ILE A 11 13.86 -10.22 5.49
N GLY A 12 13.55 -10.23 6.79
CA GLY A 12 14.21 -11.09 7.76
C GLY A 12 14.11 -12.57 7.38
N SER A 13 12.95 -13.01 6.91
CA SER A 13 12.72 -14.36 6.39
C SER A 13 13.61 -14.68 5.18
N ASN A 14 13.76 -13.74 4.23
CA ASN A 14 14.66 -13.91 3.08
C ASN A 14 16.14 -13.96 3.48
N ILE A 15 16.57 -13.13 4.42
CA ILE A 15 17.94 -13.15 4.95
C ILE A 15 18.21 -14.47 5.67
N TRP A 16 17.25 -14.93 6.49
CA TRP A 16 17.34 -16.23 7.18
C TRP A 16 17.46 -17.39 6.19
N LEU A 17 16.66 -17.38 5.11
CA LEU A 17 16.77 -18.36 4.03
C LEU A 17 18.14 -18.33 3.36
N THR A 18 18.70 -17.14 3.16
CA THR A 18 20.05 -16.98 2.58
C THR A 18 21.12 -17.56 3.48
N GLN A 19 21.01 -17.37 4.80
CA GLN A 19 21.91 -17.98 5.78
C GLN A 19 21.76 -19.51 5.80
N TRP A 20 20.52 -20.01 5.84
CA TRP A 20 20.23 -21.43 5.79
C TRP A 20 20.81 -22.09 4.52
N SER A 21 20.65 -21.44 3.36
CA SER A 21 21.16 -21.97 2.09
C SER A 21 22.69 -22.00 1.99
N ASN A 22 23.41 -21.19 2.77
CA ASN A 22 24.87 -21.11 2.74
C ASN A 22 25.55 -21.99 3.79
N ASP A 23 24.80 -22.54 4.75
CA ASP A 23 25.31 -23.35 5.84
C ASP A 23 25.41 -24.84 5.44
N LYS A 24 26.64 -25.29 5.16
CA LYS A 24 26.93 -26.68 4.74
C LYS A 24 26.71 -27.71 5.85
N GLU A 25 26.66 -27.29 7.12
CA GLU A 25 26.51 -28.23 8.24
C GLU A 25 25.07 -28.74 8.39
N VAL A 26 24.11 -28.13 7.68
CA VAL A 26 22.70 -28.50 7.71
C VAL A 26 22.42 -29.82 7.01
N GLU A 27 23.25 -30.24 6.06
CA GLU A 27 23.12 -31.54 5.39
C GLU A 27 23.44 -32.70 6.32
N THR A 28 24.33 -32.49 7.31
CA THR A 28 24.79 -33.54 8.22
C THR A 28 24.05 -33.53 9.56
N ASN A 29 23.63 -32.35 10.04
CA ASN A 29 22.97 -32.20 11.35
C ASN A 29 21.46 -31.95 11.23
N THR A 30 20.66 -33.00 11.45
CA THR A 30 19.18 -32.94 11.46
C THR A 30 18.64 -31.90 12.44
N ALA A 31 19.23 -31.76 13.63
CA ALA A 31 18.77 -30.81 14.65
C ALA A 31 18.91 -29.33 14.20
N LYS A 32 19.98 -29.00 13.45
CA LYS A 32 20.17 -27.64 12.89
C LYS A 32 19.15 -27.36 11.80
N ARG A 33 18.88 -28.36 10.94
CA ARG A 33 17.85 -28.25 9.89
C ARG A 33 16.48 -27.94 10.48
N ASP A 34 16.08 -28.68 11.51
CA ASP A 34 14.77 -28.51 12.15
C ASP A 34 14.67 -27.15 12.85
N MET A 35 15.77 -26.63 13.42
CA MET A 35 15.84 -25.26 13.95
C MET A 35 15.64 -24.20 12.85
N TYR A 36 16.37 -24.28 11.73
CA TYR A 36 16.22 -23.35 10.61
C TYR A 36 14.79 -23.35 10.06
N LEU A 37 14.20 -24.55 9.90
CA LEU A 37 12.83 -24.73 9.43
C LEU A 37 11.81 -24.16 10.42
N GLY A 38 11.99 -24.39 11.72
CA GLY A 38 11.11 -23.88 12.77
C GLY A 38 11.10 -22.36 12.84
N VAL A 39 12.28 -21.73 12.79
CA VAL A 39 12.41 -20.26 12.77
C VAL A 39 11.82 -19.67 11.50
N TYR A 40 12.07 -20.28 10.34
CA TYR A 40 11.46 -19.86 9.07
C TYR A 40 9.92 -19.96 9.10
N GLY A 41 9.39 -21.06 9.66
CA GLY A 41 7.96 -21.22 9.88
C GLY A 41 7.38 -20.13 10.79
N ALA A 42 8.07 -19.80 11.88
CA ALA A 42 7.67 -18.73 12.80
C ALA A 42 7.63 -17.35 12.11
N PHE A 43 8.62 -17.03 11.26
CA PHE A 43 8.59 -15.83 10.41
C PHE A 43 7.37 -15.80 9.50
N GLY A 44 7.03 -16.92 8.86
CA GLY A 44 5.85 -17.05 8.00
C GLY A 44 4.54 -16.83 8.75
N PHE A 45 4.36 -17.46 9.92
CA PHE A 45 3.16 -17.26 10.75
C PHE A 45 3.02 -15.82 11.23
N ALA A 46 4.12 -15.20 11.68
CA ALA A 46 4.13 -13.79 12.08
C ALA A 46 3.77 -12.87 10.90
N GLN A 47 4.29 -13.16 9.71
CA GLN A 47 4.00 -12.41 8.50
C GLN A 47 2.51 -12.48 8.13
N VAL A 48 1.90 -13.68 8.16
CA VAL A 48 0.46 -13.84 7.88
C VAL A 48 -0.37 -13.07 8.90
N GLY A 49 -0.06 -13.19 10.19
CA GLY A 49 -0.75 -12.45 11.25
C GLY A 49 -0.68 -10.94 11.04
N LEU A 50 0.53 -10.40 10.81
CA LEU A 50 0.73 -8.96 10.60
C LEU A 50 -0.01 -8.45 9.35
N ASN A 51 -0.01 -9.21 8.25
CA ASN A 51 -0.74 -8.83 7.03
C ASN A 51 -2.26 -8.83 7.27
N PHE A 52 -2.77 -9.84 7.98
CA PHE A 52 -4.18 -9.94 8.33
C PHE A 52 -4.63 -8.75 9.18
N PHE A 53 -3.93 -8.45 10.28
CA PHE A 53 -4.24 -7.30 11.12
C PHE A 53 -4.08 -5.97 10.38
N SER A 54 -3.04 -5.82 9.55
CA SER A 54 -2.85 -4.62 8.73
C SER A 54 -4.03 -4.40 7.76
N SER A 55 -4.47 -5.46 7.09
CA SER A 55 -5.62 -5.41 6.19
C SER A 55 -6.90 -5.05 6.94
N LEU A 56 -7.15 -5.68 8.09
CA LEU A 56 -8.32 -5.38 8.91
C LEU A 56 -8.34 -3.94 9.40
N MET A 57 -7.21 -3.41 9.86
CA MET A 57 -7.12 -2.02 10.33
C MET A 57 -7.43 -1.01 9.22
N ILE A 58 -6.91 -1.22 8.01
CA ILE A 58 -7.20 -0.35 6.86
C ILE A 58 -8.68 -0.45 6.47
N SER A 59 -9.26 -1.65 6.45
CA SER A 59 -10.67 -1.84 6.11
C SER A 59 -11.60 -1.21 7.15
N LEU A 60 -11.35 -1.39 8.44
CA LEU A 60 -12.14 -0.79 9.51
C LEU A 60 -11.99 0.74 9.52
N GLY A 61 -10.78 1.25 9.32
CA GLY A 61 -10.52 2.69 9.18
C GLY A 61 -11.23 3.30 7.98
N GLY A 62 -11.23 2.60 6.84
CA GLY A 62 -11.98 2.99 5.63
C GLY A 62 -13.48 3.07 5.91
N LEU A 63 -14.04 2.06 6.57
CA LEU A 63 -15.47 2.03 6.94
C LEU A 63 -15.86 3.15 7.91
N GLN A 64 -15.00 3.48 8.88
CA GLN A 64 -15.24 4.60 9.78
C GLN A 64 -15.17 5.94 9.04
N CYS A 65 -14.18 6.12 8.16
CA CYS A 65 -14.04 7.32 7.34
C CYS A 65 -15.26 7.52 6.42
N SER A 66 -15.71 6.44 5.77
CA SER A 66 -16.92 6.42 4.94
C SER A 66 -18.15 6.92 5.70
N ARG A 67 -18.40 6.37 6.90
CA ARG A 67 -19.53 6.77 7.74
C ARG A 67 -19.50 8.24 8.13
N ILE A 68 -18.33 8.76 8.52
CA ILE A 68 -18.17 10.17 8.88
C ILE A 68 -18.45 11.05 7.66
N LEU A 69 -17.84 10.74 6.53
CA LEU A 69 -18.00 11.53 5.31
C LEU A 69 -19.44 11.50 4.78
N HIS A 70 -20.09 10.33 4.80
CA HIS A 70 -21.49 10.21 4.39
C HIS A 70 -22.41 11.05 5.27
N ASN A 71 -22.21 11.01 6.59
CA ASN A 71 -22.99 11.81 7.54
C ASN A 71 -22.74 13.32 7.37
N GLU A 72 -21.49 13.75 7.17
CA GLU A 72 -21.17 15.15 6.91
C GLU A 72 -21.78 15.65 5.60
N LEU A 73 -21.71 14.84 4.54
CA LEU A 73 -22.33 15.15 3.25
C LEU A 73 -23.84 15.29 3.37
N LEU A 74 -24.50 14.35 4.05
CA LEU A 74 -25.95 14.39 4.29
C LEU A 74 -26.33 15.62 5.11
N HIS A 75 -25.62 15.87 6.21
CA HIS A 75 -25.90 16.99 7.10
C HIS A 75 -25.67 18.35 6.42
N SER A 76 -24.63 18.49 5.59
CA SER A 76 -24.40 19.70 4.81
C SER A 76 -25.47 19.91 3.74
N ASN A 77 -25.90 18.84 3.07
CA ASN A 77 -26.89 18.93 1.99
C ASN A 77 -28.27 19.34 2.53
N LEU A 78 -28.69 18.78 3.68
CA LEU A 78 -29.97 19.14 4.32
C LEU A 78 -30.05 20.60 4.78
N ARG A 79 -28.90 21.28 4.94
CA ARG A 79 -28.82 22.70 5.33
C ARG A 79 -28.68 23.64 4.14
N TRP A 80 -28.70 23.14 2.91
CA TRP A 80 -28.63 24.00 1.73
C TRP A 80 -29.90 24.84 1.58
N PRO A 81 -29.80 26.12 1.16
CA PRO A 81 -30.96 26.91 0.81
C PRO A 81 -31.64 26.33 -0.42
N MET A 82 -32.96 26.50 -0.53
CA MET A 82 -33.75 25.97 -1.64
C MET A 82 -33.23 26.41 -3.02
N GLU A 83 -32.73 27.65 -3.11
CA GLU A 83 -32.10 28.19 -4.32
C GLU A 83 -30.93 27.31 -4.82
N LEU A 84 -30.15 26.72 -3.90
CA LEU A 84 -29.05 25.83 -4.29
C LEU A 84 -29.57 24.51 -4.87
N PHE A 85 -30.70 24.01 -4.37
CA PHE A 85 -31.35 22.81 -4.90
C PHE A 85 -31.95 23.04 -6.29
N ASP A 86 -32.42 24.25 -6.58
CA ASP A 86 -32.97 24.59 -7.90
C ASP A 86 -31.86 24.82 -8.95
N ILE A 87 -30.71 25.36 -8.55
CA ILE A 87 -29.56 25.59 -9.44
C ILE A 87 -28.76 24.30 -9.69
N THR A 88 -28.68 23.40 -8.71
CA THR A 88 -27.88 22.17 -8.84
C THR A 88 -28.71 21.02 -9.41
N PRO A 89 -28.27 20.40 -10.52
CA PRO A 89 -28.99 19.27 -11.08
C PRO A 89 -28.98 18.10 -10.09
N LEU A 90 -30.17 17.57 -9.77
CA LEU A 90 -30.37 16.42 -8.87
C LEU A 90 -29.44 15.23 -9.20
N GLY A 91 -29.20 14.98 -10.50
CA GLY A 91 -28.27 13.93 -10.93
C GLY A 91 -26.84 14.09 -10.42
N ARG A 92 -26.36 15.33 -10.22
CA ARG A 92 -25.02 15.59 -9.65
C ARG A 92 -24.96 15.25 -8.16
N VAL A 93 -26.03 15.53 -7.42
CA VAL A 93 -26.15 15.17 -6.00
C VAL A 93 -26.15 13.65 -5.86
N VAL A 94 -26.98 12.96 -6.66
CA VAL A 94 -27.05 11.48 -6.65
C VAL A 94 -25.71 10.86 -7.05
N ASN A 95 -25.05 11.36 -8.09
CA ASN A 95 -23.75 10.84 -8.51
C ASN A 95 -22.68 10.97 -7.41
N ARG A 96 -22.72 12.05 -6.62
CA ARG A 96 -21.82 12.24 -5.48
C ARG A 96 -22.12 11.29 -4.31
N PHE A 97 -23.39 11.01 -4.02
CA PHE A 97 -23.75 10.02 -2.98
C PHE A 97 -23.53 8.56 -3.41
N SER A 98 -23.56 8.28 -4.71
CA SER A 98 -23.36 6.93 -5.24
C SER A 98 -21.90 6.69 -5.63
N LYS A 99 -21.42 7.35 -6.69
CA LYS A 99 -20.12 7.05 -7.32
C LYS A 99 -18.93 7.54 -6.50
N ASP A 100 -19.01 8.74 -5.94
CA ASP A 100 -17.89 9.29 -5.17
C ASP A 100 -17.74 8.57 -3.83
N ILE A 101 -18.85 8.22 -3.16
CA ILE A 101 -18.83 7.44 -1.92
C ILE A 101 -18.33 6.02 -2.19
N ASP A 102 -18.80 5.34 -3.25
CA ASP A 102 -18.29 4.01 -3.61
C ASP A 102 -16.77 4.01 -3.85
N THR A 103 -16.26 5.05 -4.50
CA THR A 103 -14.81 5.23 -4.71
C THR A 103 -14.06 5.38 -3.39
N ILE A 104 -14.63 6.09 -2.41
CA ILE A 104 -14.02 6.29 -1.09
C ILE A 104 -14.09 5.03 -0.24
N ASP A 105 -15.12 4.22 -0.41
CA ASP A 105 -15.36 3.01 0.37
C ASP A 105 -14.52 1.83 -0.13
N ASN A 106 -14.41 1.67 -1.44
CA ASN A 106 -13.79 0.49 -2.05
C ASN A 106 -12.44 0.79 -2.68
N THR A 107 -12.36 1.82 -3.52
CA THR A 107 -11.16 2.10 -4.31
C THR A 107 -10.05 2.76 -3.49
N LEU A 108 -10.40 3.71 -2.63
CA LEU A 108 -9.42 4.47 -1.85
C LEU A 108 -8.65 3.60 -0.83
N PRO A 109 -9.30 2.74 0.00
CA PRO A 109 -8.57 1.93 0.97
C PRO A 109 -7.68 0.89 0.29
N PHE A 110 -8.14 0.33 -0.84
CA PHE A 110 -7.34 -0.58 -1.67
C PHE A 110 -6.08 0.12 -2.21
N ASN A 111 -6.23 1.30 -2.81
CA ASN A 111 -5.10 2.06 -3.35
C ASN A 111 -4.11 2.49 -2.26
N ILE A 112 -4.60 2.94 -1.09
CA ILE A 112 -3.73 3.28 0.05
C ILE A 112 -2.92 2.06 0.48
N ARG A 113 -3.55 0.89 0.59
CA ARG A 113 -2.87 -0.37 0.94
C ARG A 113 -1.77 -0.70 -0.07
N VAL A 114 -2.06 -0.62 -1.37
CA VAL A 114 -1.10 -0.91 -2.44
C VAL A 114 0.05 0.09 -2.41
N VAL A 115 -0.21 1.39 -2.31
CA VAL A 115 0.83 2.44 -2.26
C VAL A 115 1.75 2.25 -1.06
N LEU A 116 1.18 2.03 0.13
CA LEU A 116 1.97 1.78 1.34
C LEU A 116 2.83 0.52 1.18
N SER A 117 2.25 -0.58 0.70
CA SER A 117 2.99 -1.83 0.49
C SER A 117 4.12 -1.63 -0.53
N GLN A 118 3.86 -1.02 -1.68
CA GLN A 118 4.88 -0.80 -2.69
C GLN A 118 5.98 0.15 -2.20
N ALA A 119 5.63 1.23 -1.49
CA ALA A 119 6.61 2.18 -0.97
C ALA A 119 7.58 1.51 0.01
N PHE A 120 7.06 0.71 0.96
CA PHE A 120 7.91 -0.02 1.89
C PHE A 120 8.72 -1.13 1.19
N MET A 121 8.17 -1.79 0.18
CA MET A 121 8.87 -2.85 -0.57
C MET A 121 10.06 -2.31 -1.35
N VAL A 122 9.89 -1.15 -1.99
CA VAL A 122 10.98 -0.48 -2.69
C VAL A 122 12.06 -0.05 -1.70
N LEU A 123 11.68 0.57 -0.58
CA LEU A 123 12.63 0.99 0.46
C LEU A 123 13.40 -0.20 1.04
N ALA A 124 12.68 -1.28 1.37
CA ALA A 124 13.23 -2.55 1.83
C ALA A 124 14.26 -3.13 0.86
N THR A 125 13.89 -3.26 -0.41
CA THR A 125 14.76 -3.80 -1.47
C THR A 125 16.03 -2.97 -1.62
N ILE A 126 15.92 -1.64 -1.60
CA ILE A 126 17.08 -0.74 -1.68
C ILE A 126 18.01 -0.96 -0.49
N VAL A 127 17.49 -1.08 0.73
CA VAL A 127 18.29 -1.33 1.94
C VAL A 127 19.01 -2.67 1.86
N VAL A 128 18.32 -3.75 1.48
CA VAL A 128 18.90 -5.10 1.39
C VAL A 128 20.03 -5.15 0.37
N ILE A 129 19.81 -4.60 -0.83
CA ILE A 129 20.85 -4.56 -1.87
C ILE A 129 22.03 -3.69 -1.42
N SER A 130 21.78 -2.57 -0.76
CA SER A 130 22.83 -1.67 -0.28
C SER A 130 23.73 -2.32 0.78
N ILE A 131 23.17 -3.18 1.65
CA ILE A 131 23.96 -3.96 2.63
C ILE A 131 24.85 -4.98 1.91
N SER A 132 24.32 -5.65 0.88
CA SER A 132 25.08 -6.66 0.13
C SER A 132 26.17 -6.04 -0.77
N THR A 133 25.89 -4.89 -1.40
CA THR A 133 26.78 -4.23 -2.35
C THR A 133 26.71 -2.71 -2.18
N PRO A 134 27.55 -2.11 -1.31
CA PRO A 134 27.48 -0.68 -0.99
C PRO A 134 27.66 0.26 -2.19
N ILE A 135 28.42 -0.17 -3.21
CA ILE A 135 28.64 0.62 -4.43
C ILE A 135 27.35 0.83 -5.25
N PHE A 136 26.32 -0.01 -5.05
CA PHE A 136 25.01 0.14 -5.69
C PHE A 136 24.34 1.48 -5.36
N LEU A 137 24.65 2.06 -4.20
CA LEU A 137 24.07 3.32 -3.76
C LEU A 137 24.51 4.51 -4.65
N ALA A 138 25.68 4.43 -5.30
CA ALA A 138 26.07 5.43 -6.30
C ALA A 138 25.22 5.35 -7.58
N VAL A 139 24.73 4.16 -7.94
CA VAL A 139 23.93 3.91 -9.15
C VAL A 139 22.45 4.23 -8.93
N ILE A 140 21.91 4.02 -7.73
CA ILE A 140 20.50 4.31 -7.44
C ILE A 140 20.17 5.80 -7.49
N VAL A 141 21.13 6.68 -7.18
CA VAL A 141 20.96 8.14 -7.19
C VAL A 141 20.59 8.68 -8.59
N PRO A 142 21.38 8.44 -9.66
CA PRO A 142 21.02 8.90 -11.00
C PRO A 142 19.74 8.23 -11.52
N ILE A 143 19.51 6.95 -11.21
CA ILE A 143 18.24 6.28 -11.57
C ILE A 143 17.05 6.94 -10.90
N GLY A 144 17.14 7.23 -9.60
CA GLY A 144 16.10 7.91 -8.83
C GLY A 144 15.80 9.30 -9.37
N PHE A 145 16.82 10.04 -9.80
CA PHE A 145 16.64 11.33 -10.48
C PHE A 145 15.85 11.17 -11.77
N ILE A 146 16.25 10.27 -12.68
CA ILE A 146 15.51 10.00 -13.93
C ILE A 146 14.06 9.59 -13.64
N TYR A 147 13.87 8.70 -12.66
CA TYR A 147 12.55 8.22 -12.27
C TYR A 147 11.65 9.35 -11.74
N TYR A 148 12.22 10.30 -10.99
CA TYR A 148 11.48 11.47 -10.51
C TYR A 148 10.96 12.34 -11.66
N PHE A 149 11.78 12.61 -12.69
CA PHE A 149 11.33 13.35 -13.87
C PHE A 149 10.25 12.57 -14.64
N ALA A 150 10.49 11.29 -14.88
CA ALA A 150 9.53 10.43 -15.55
C ALA A 150 8.19 10.37 -14.81
N GLN A 151 8.21 10.21 -13.47
CA GLN A 151 7.03 10.20 -12.62
C GLN A 151 6.27 11.53 -12.72
N ARG A 152 6.97 12.67 -12.64
CA ARG A 152 6.34 13.99 -12.72
C ARG A 152 5.63 14.20 -14.07
N PHE A 153 6.26 13.81 -15.17
CA PHE A 153 5.68 13.89 -16.50
C PHE A 153 4.47 12.94 -16.64
N TYR A 154 4.65 11.68 -16.25
CA TYR A 154 3.60 10.66 -16.30
C TYR A 154 2.35 11.06 -15.52
N VAL A 155 2.50 11.54 -14.28
CA VAL A 155 1.37 11.95 -13.43
C VAL A 155 0.61 13.15 -14.01
N ALA A 156 1.31 14.09 -14.65
CA ALA A 156 0.67 15.22 -15.31
C ALA A 156 -0.17 14.76 -16.51
N THR A 157 0.42 13.96 -17.40
CA THR A 157 -0.25 13.45 -18.61
C THR A 157 -1.39 12.50 -18.29
N SER A 158 -1.17 11.54 -17.39
CA SER A 158 -2.19 10.56 -16.97
C SER A 158 -3.42 11.26 -16.36
N ARG A 159 -3.22 12.29 -15.52
CA ARG A 159 -4.34 13.06 -14.95
C ARG A 159 -5.16 13.79 -16.02
N GLN A 160 -4.52 14.30 -17.07
CA GLN A 160 -5.25 14.92 -18.18
C GLN A 160 -6.03 13.88 -18.99
N LEU A 161 -5.44 12.71 -19.23
CA LEU A 161 -6.08 11.61 -19.94
C LEU A 161 -7.34 11.13 -19.20
N MET A 162 -7.25 10.90 -17.89
CA MET A 162 -8.42 10.48 -17.08
C MET A 162 -9.53 11.54 -17.06
N ARG A 163 -9.19 12.83 -17.16
CA ARG A 163 -10.21 13.89 -17.29
C ARG A 163 -10.93 13.82 -18.63
N LEU A 164 -10.22 13.57 -19.72
CA LEU A 164 -10.81 13.41 -21.04
C LEU A 164 -11.72 12.18 -21.11
N GLU A 165 -11.28 11.06 -20.53
CA GLU A 165 -12.08 9.84 -20.43
C GLU A 165 -13.35 10.05 -19.59
N SER A 166 -13.29 10.85 -18.52
CA SER A 166 -14.49 11.13 -17.70
C SER A 166 -15.55 12.03 -18.37
N VAL A 167 -15.20 12.70 -19.47
CA VAL A 167 -16.08 13.62 -20.23
C VAL A 167 -16.62 12.98 -21.51
N SER A 168 -16.02 11.88 -21.96
CA SER A 168 -16.40 11.13 -23.16
C SER A 168 -17.35 9.98 -22.80
#